data_AF-A0A7C1Y844-F1
#
_entry.id   AF-A0A7C1Y844-F1
#
_cell.length_a   1.000
_cell.length_b   1.000
_cell.length_c   1.000
_cell.angle_alpha   90.00
_cell.angle_beta   90.00
_cell.angle_gamma   90.00
#
_symmetry.space_group_name_H-M   'P 1'
#
loop_
_entity.id
_entity.type
_entity.pdbx_description
1 polymer ?
#
loop_
_entity_poly.entity_id
_entity_poly.type
_entity_poly.pdbx_seq_one_letter_code
_entity_poly.pdbx_strand_id
1 'polypeptide(L)' 'MHPADIKCALEKHGYTQMGLSHEQGVSPVMIYNVINGISTSRRIASRIAKIIDLPLEDIWPGLYKNEPRGKAA' A
#
# COMPACT_ATOMS: atom_id res chain seq x y z
N MET A 1 5.07 -8.00 5.87
CA MET A 1 3.97 -8.96 5.57
C MET A 1 4.20 -9.63 4.21
N HIS A 2 3.73 -10.86 3.98
CA HIS A 2 3.86 -11.49 2.66
C HIS A 2 2.81 -10.90 1.68
N PRO A 3 3.13 -10.69 0.39
CA PRO A 3 2.19 -10.08 -0.58
C PRO A 3 0.84 -10.80 -0.68
N ALA A 4 0.84 -12.13 -0.53
CA ALA A 4 -0.38 -12.93 -0.51
C ALA A 4 -1.29 -12.61 0.69
N ASP A 5 -0.72 -12.33 1.87
CA ASP A 5 -1.48 -11.96 3.05
C ASP A 5 -2.12 -10.57 2.89
N ILE A 6 -1.40 -9.62 2.29
CA ILE A 6 -1.91 -8.29 1.97
C ILE A 6 -3.12 -8.41 1.03
N LYS A 7 -3.00 -9.23 -0.02
CA LYS A 7 -4.10 -9.49 -0.95
C LYS A 7 -5.30 -10.12 -0.24
N CYS A 8 -5.07 -11.15 0.58
CA CYS A 8 -6.13 -11.82 1.33
C CYS A 8 -6.84 -10.85 2.30
N ALA A 9 -6.08 -10.00 3.00
CA ALA A 9 -6.63 -8.99 3.89
C ALA A 9 -7.51 -8.00 3.11
N LEU A 10 -7.03 -7.45 1.98
CA LEU A 10 -7.83 -6.58 1.12
C LEU A 10 -9.15 -7.23 0.70
N GLU A 11 -9.10 -8.48 0.23
CA GLU A 11 -10.29 -9.23 -0.20
C GLU A 11 -11.26 -9.48 0.96
N LYS A 12 -10.76 -9.78 2.17
CA LYS A 12 -11.59 -9.91 3.38
C LYS A 12 -12.30 -8.61 3.77
N HIS A 13 -11.70 -7.45 3.45
CA HIS A 13 -12.33 -6.13 3.61
C HIS A 13 -13.21 -5.73 2.42
N GLY A 14 -13.43 -6.62 1.44
CA GLY A 14 -14.26 -6.35 0.26
C GLY A 14 -13.58 -5.49 -0.80
N TYR A 15 -12.25 -5.31 -0.71
CA TYR A 15 -11.47 -4.56 -1.69
C TYR A 15 -10.78 -5.47 -2.69
N THR A 16 -10.73 -5.01 -3.95
CA THR A 16 -9.96 -5.65 -5.01
C THR A 16 -8.88 -4.69 -5.52
N GLN A 17 -7.84 -5.24 -6.16
CA GLN A 17 -6.77 -4.40 -6.77
C GLN A 17 -7.33 -3.49 -7.87
N MET A 18 -8.32 -3.97 -8.64
CA MET A 18 -9.03 -3.16 -9.62
C MET A 18 -9.83 -2.04 -8.97
N GLY A 19 -10.59 -2.34 -7.90
CA GLY A 19 -11.32 -1.32 -7.15
C GLY A 19 -10.39 -0.23 -6.61
N LEU A 20 -9.26 -0.63 -6.04
CA LEU A 20 -8.21 0.28 -5.59
C LEU A 20 -7.59 1.10 -6.72
N SER A 21 -7.37 0.49 -7.88
CA SER A 21 -6.87 1.17 -9.08
C SER A 21 -7.82 2.28 -9.53
N HIS A 22 -9.13 2.00 -9.62
CA HIS A 22 -10.14 2.99 -9.96
C HIS A 22 -10.26 4.09 -8.89
N GLU A 23 -10.25 3.73 -7.61
CA GLU A 23 -10.35 4.69 -6.50
C GLU A 23 -9.15 5.65 -6.46
N GLN A 24 -7.94 5.13 -6.70
CA GLN A 24 -6.71 5.92 -6.62
C GLN A 24 -6.33 6.58 -7.96
N GLY A 25 -7.00 6.22 -9.06
CA GLY A 25 -6.69 6.70 -10.41
C GLY A 25 -5.31 6.26 -10.90
N VAL A 26 -4.89 5.03 -10.59
CA VAL A 26 -3.57 4.48 -10.97
C VAL A 26 -3.73 3.16 -11.72
N SER A 27 -2.72 2.76 -12.48
CA SER A 27 -2.74 1.44 -13.16
C SER A 27 -2.81 0.29 -12.15
N PRO A 28 -3.54 -0.81 -12.43
CA PRO A 28 -3.54 -2.02 -11.61
C PRO A 28 -2.13 -2.59 -11.39
N VAL A 29 -1.24 -2.44 -12.38
CA VAL A 29 0.17 -2.87 -12.28
C VAL A 29 0.91 -2.08 -11.19
N MET A 30 0.60 -0.80 -11.00
CA MET A 30 1.19 0.00 -9.93
C MET A 30 0.74 -0.50 -8.55
N ILE A 31 -0.55 -0.84 -8.40
CA ILE A 31 -1.07 -1.45 -7.16
C ILE A 31 -0.35 -2.77 -6.89
N TYR A 32 -0.25 -3.63 -7.90
CA TYR A 32 0.46 -4.91 -7.81
C TYR A 32 1.93 -4.72 -7.37
N ASN A 33 2.65 -3.79 -8.00
CA ASN A 33 4.05 -3.53 -7.66
C ASN A 33 4.21 -3.02 -6.22
N VAL A 34 3.28 -2.21 -5.72
CA VAL A 34 3.29 -1.75 -4.32
C VAL A 34 3.01 -2.90 -3.36
N ILE A 35 2.02 -3.76 -3.64
CA ILE A 35 1.72 -4.93 -2.82
C ILE A 35 2.93 -5.87 -2.73
N ASN A 36 3.66 -6.07 -3.84
CA ASN A 36 4.85 -6.90 -3.87
C ASN A 36 6.12 -6.20 -3.35
N GLY A 37 6.05 -4.92 -2.97
CA GLY A 37 7.23 -4.16 -2.54
C GLY A 37 8.24 -3.84 -3.64
N ILE A 38 7.89 -4.08 -4.92
CA ILE A 38 8.72 -3.77 -6.10
C ILE A 38 8.79 -2.25 -6.32
N SER A 39 7.71 -1.53 -6.00
CA SER A 39 7.65 -0.07 -6.12
C SER A 39 7.11 0.55 -4.84
N THR A 40 7.61 1.73 -4.50
CA THR A 40 7.21 2.46 -3.31
C THR A 40 6.27 3.61 -3.65
N SER A 41 5.07 3.61 -3.07
CA SER A 41 4.13 4.72 -3.20
C SER A 41 3.42 4.93 -1.88
N ARG A 42 3.81 5.98 -1.16
CA ARG A 42 3.24 6.28 0.17
C ARG A 42 1.74 6.53 0.10
N ARG A 43 1.22 7.10 -1.00
CA ARG A 43 -0.22 7.32 -1.18
C ARG A 43 -1.00 6.00 -1.23
N ILE A 44 -0.55 5.07 -2.09
CA ILE A 44 -1.21 3.76 -2.27
C ILE A 44 -1.04 2.92 -1.02
N ALA A 45 0.18 2.83 -0.49
CA ALA A 45 0.47 2.06 0.70
C ALA A 45 -0.32 2.57 1.91
N SER A 46 -0.41 3.89 2.12
CA SER A 46 -1.22 4.46 3.20
C SER A 46 -2.70 4.14 3.05
N ARG A 47 -3.22 4.06 1.81
CA ARG A 47 -4.60 3.66 1.58
C ARG A 47 -4.82 2.18 1.94
N ILE A 48 -3.91 1.30 1.51
CA ILE A 48 -3.97 -0.13 1.85
C ILE A 48 -3.86 -0.34 3.36
N ALA A 49 -2.93 0.36 4.02
CA ALA A 49 -2.77 0.35 5.47
C ALA A 49 -4.06 0.73 6.21
N LYS A 50 -4.76 1.78 5.75
CA LYS A 50 -6.07 2.18 6.30
C LYS A 50 -7.17 1.15 6.09
N ILE A 51 -7.13 0.36 5.02
CA ILE A 51 -8.14 -0.66 4.73
C ILE A 51 -7.91 -1.89 5.61
N ILE A 52 -6.65 -2.31 5.77
CA ILE A 52 -6.24 -3.48 6.55
C ILE A 52 -6.17 -3.15 8.05
N ASP A 53 -6.22 -1.87 8.42
CA ASP A 53 -6.07 -1.37 9.78
C ASP A 53 -4.75 -1.79 10.45
N LEU A 54 -3.66 -1.71 9.67
CA LEU A 54 -2.30 -1.99 10.14
C LEU A 54 -1.36 -0.84 9.75
N PRO A 55 -0.35 -0.54 10.57
CA PRO A 55 0.63 0.49 10.23
C PRO A 55 1.50 0.05 9.04
N LEU A 56 2.00 1.03 8.29
CA LEU A 56 2.81 0.78 7.09
C LEU A 56 4.06 -0.06 7.36
N GLU A 57 4.65 0.07 8.55
CA GLU A 57 5.84 -0.66 8.97
C GLU A 57 5.58 -2.15 9.20
N ASP A 58 4.37 -2.53 9.62
CA ASP A 58 4.00 -3.94 9.80
C ASP A 58 3.73 -4.60 8.43
N ILE A 59 3.10 -3.84 7.53
CA ILE A 59 2.79 -4.33 6.19
C ILE A 59 4.06 -4.40 5.34
N TRP A 60 4.82 -3.30 5.29
CA TRP A 60 6.04 -3.13 4.51
C TRP A 60 7.22 -2.69 5.39
N PRO A 61 7.86 -3.63 6.12
CA PRO A 61 8.94 -3.30 7.02
C PRO A 61 10.12 -2.66 6.27
N GLY A 62 10.55 -1.50 6.77
CA GLY A 62 11.71 -0.76 6.24
C GLY A 62 11.47 0.11 5.00
N LEU A 63 10.31 0.01 4.31
CA LEU A 63 10.05 0.79 3.09
C LEU A 63 9.49 2.19 3.37
N TYR A 64 8.69 2.34 4.42
CA TYR A 64 8.03 3.61 4.76
C TYR A 64 8.49 4.09 6.14
N LYS A 65 9.79 4.37 6.29
CA LYS A 65 10.29 5.05 7.49
C LYS A 65 9.66 6.44 7.59
N ASN A 66 9.25 6.81 8.80
CA ASN A 66 8.69 8.11 9.10
C ASN A 66 9.80 9.18 9.09
N GLU A 67 10.37 9.46 7.91
CA GLU A 67 11.13 10.69 7.74
C GLU A 67 10.13 11.83 7.53
N PRO A 68 10.12 12.87 8.38
CA PRO A 68 9.50 14.11 8.01
C PRO A 68 10.27 14.61 6.78
N ARG A 69 9.64 14.62 5.61
CA ARG A 69 10.08 15.52 4.54
C ARG A 69 9.77 16.95 4.97
N GLY A 70 10.55 17.43 5.94
CA GLY A 70 10.78 18.85 6.13
C GLY A 70 11.56 19.33 4.92
N LYS A 71 11.01 20.32 4.23
CA LYS A 71 11.68 21.08 3.18
C LYS A 71 13.07 21.48 3.68
N ALA A 72 14.13 21.06 2.99
CA ALA A 72 15.38 21.80 3.04
C ALA A 72 15.15 23.12 2.27
N ALA A 73 15.55 24.21 2.93
CA ALA A 73 15.42 25.60 2.50
C ALA A 73 16.09 25.89 1.14
#